data_AF-A0A942TRV9-F1
#
_entry.id   AF-A0A942TRV9-F1
#
_cell.length_a   1.000
_cell.length_b   1.000
_cell.length_c   1.000
_cell.angle_alpha   90.00
_cell.angle_beta   90.00
_cell.angle_gamma   90.00
#
_symmetry.space_group_name_H-M   'P 1'
#
loop_
_entity.id
_entity.type
_entity.pdbx_description
1 polymer ?
#
loop_
_entity_poly.entity_id
_entity_poly.type
_entity_poly.pdbx_seq_one_letter_code
_entity_poly.pdbx_strand_id
1 'polypeptide(L)' 'MERKTSLILGALFILTSGLMYSVERVISIVHWSALTHTGSYPTTPPPPTLLDNLFIPLFLLIGVILIYVSFKKK' A
#
# COMPACT_ATOMS: atom_id res chain seq x y z
N MET A 1 -7.82 -24.34 5.35
CA MET A 1 -7.60 -23.03 6.02
C MET A 1 -8.84 -22.65 6.80
N GLU A 2 -8.67 -22.42 8.10
CA GLU A 2 -9.74 -21.99 9.01
C GLU A 2 -10.23 -20.58 8.67
N ARG A 3 -11.48 -20.29 9.05
CA ARG A 3 -12.10 -18.97 8.84
C ARG A 3 -11.28 -17.86 9.52
N LYS A 4 -10.86 -18.10 10.76
CA LYS A 4 -10.07 -17.15 11.56
C LYS A 4 -8.73 -16.82 10.89
N THR A 5 -8.00 -17.84 10.45
CA THR A 5 -6.73 -17.66 9.72
C THR A 5 -6.91 -16.84 8.45
N SER A 6 -7.98 -17.10 7.70
CA SER A 6 -8.26 -16.37 6.45
C SER A 6 -8.58 -14.89 6.70
N LEU A 7 -9.30 -14.57 7.78
CA LEU A 7 -9.57 -13.19 8.17
C LEU A 7 -8.31 -12.46 8.65
N ILE A 8 -7.50 -13.12 9.50
CA ILE A 8 -6.26 -12.53 10.01
C ILE A 8 -5.29 -12.23 8.87
N LEU A 9 -5.07 -13.20 7.97
CA LEU A 9 -4.22 -13.01 6.80
C LEU A 9 -4.76 -11.92 5.87
N GLY A 10 -6.07 -11.93 5.59
CA GLY A 10 -6.69 -10.92 4.74
C GLY A 10 -6.54 -9.51 5.31
N ALA A 11 -6.78 -9.33 6.61
CA ALA A 11 -6.58 -8.04 7.29
C ALA A 11 -5.10 -7.62 7.27
N LEU A 12 -4.18 -8.55 7.49
CA LEU A 12 -2.73 -8.29 7.43
C LEU A 12 -2.33 -7.78 6.04
N PHE A 13 -2.77 -8.44 4.97
CA PHE A 13 -2.46 -8.01 3.60
C PHE A 13 -2.99 -6.60 3.28
N ILE A 14 -4.22 -6.27 3.73
CA ILE A 14 -4.78 -4.92 3.54
C ILE A 14 -3.98 -3.88 4.32
N LEU A 15 -3.65 -4.16 5.58
CA LEU A 15 -2.86 -3.25 6.42
C LEU A 15 -1.46 -3.04 5.83
N THR A 16 -0.80 -4.10 5.38
CA THR A 16 0.52 -4.01 4.74
C THR A 16 0.45 -3.19 3.46
N SER A 17 -0.58 -3.36 2.62
CA SER A 17 -0.79 -2.54 1.41
C SER A 17 -0.91 -1.04 1.75
N GLY A 18 -1.74 -0.69 2.74
CA GLY A 18 -1.88 0.69 3.19
C GLY A 18 -0.60 1.29 3.79
N LEU A 19 0.17 0.47 4.52
CA LEU A 19 1.47 0.88 5.07
C LEU A 19 2.49 1.13 3.96
N MET A 20 2.58 0.25 2.96
CA MET A 20 3.47 0.42 1.81
C MET A 20 3.18 1.72 1.06
N TYR A 21 1.91 1.98 0.74
CA TYR A 21 1.51 3.24 0.09
C TYR A 21 1.89 4.47 0.91
N SER A 22 1.70 4.41 2.23
CA SER A 22 2.05 5.50 3.13
C SER A 22 3.56 5.75 3.17
N VAL A 23 4.37 4.68 3.20
CA VAL A 23 5.84 4.78 3.18
C VAL A 23 6.33 5.38 1.87
N GLU A 24 5.80 4.96 0.72
CA GLU A 24 6.17 5.53 -0.58
C GLU A 24 5.86 7.02 -0.65
N ARG A 25 4.71 7.43 -0.13
CA ARG A 25 4.33 8.84 -0.05
C ARG A 25 5.31 9.64 0.82
N VAL A 26 5.71 9.10 1.97
CA VAL A 26 6.71 9.74 2.84
C VAL A 26 8.06 9.86 2.13
N ILE A 27 8.53 8.78 1.48
CA ILE A 27 9.79 8.78 0.73
C ILE A 27 9.76 9.84 -0.38
N SER A 28 8.67 9.93 -1.14
CA SER A 28 8.52 10.94 -2.20
C SER A 28 8.62 12.37 -1.66
N ILE A 29 8.02 12.64 -0.50
CA ILE A 29 8.08 13.96 0.14
C ILE A 29 9.49 14.25 0.65
N VAL A 30 10.13 13.28 1.31
CA VAL A 30 11.50 13.43 1.83
C VAL A 30 12.50 13.65 0.70
N HIS A 31 12.40 12.87 -0.38
CA HIS A 31 13.24 13.02 -1.56
C HIS A 31 13.09 14.39 -2.22
N TRP A 32 11.85 14.86 -2.38
CA TRP A 32 11.60 16.21 -2.88
C TRP A 32 12.16 17.29 -1.96
N SER A 33 11.95 17.18 -0.66
CA SER A 33 12.51 18.13 0.32
C SER A 33 14.03 18.22 0.19
N ALA A 34 14.72 17.08 0.06
CA ALA A 34 16.17 17.04 -0.14
C ALA A 34 16.61 17.74 -1.44
N LEU A 35 15.85 17.59 -2.54
CA LEU A 35 16.14 18.27 -3.81
C LEU A 35 15.91 19.79 -3.74
N THR A 36 14.91 20.26 -2.99
CA THR A 36 14.69 21.71 -2.83
C THR A 36 15.85 22.39 -2.11
N HIS A 37 16.52 21.69 -1.18
CA HIS A 37 17.72 22.18 -0.51
C HIS A 37 18.95 22.30 -1.43
N THR A 38 19.01 21.57 -2.54
CA THR A 38 20.15 21.61 -3.49
C THR A 38 19.97 22.64 -4.61
N GLY A 39 18.91 23.44 -4.57
CA GLY A 39 18.69 24.57 -5.49
C GLY A 39 18.01 24.21 -6.82
N SER A 40 17.59 22.95 -6.99
CA SER A 40 16.73 22.54 -8.10
C SER A 40 15.27 22.58 -7.64
N TYR A 41 14.45 23.41 -8.30
CA TYR A 41 13.03 23.59 -7.96
C TYR A 41 12.14 22.83 -8.94
N PRO A 42 11.83 21.54 -8.71
CA PRO A 42 10.64 20.97 -9.30
C PRO A 42 9.43 21.45 -8.50
N THR A 43 8.35 21.76 -9.22
CA THR A 43 6.98 21.75 -8.67
C THR A 43 6.78 20.57 -7.73
N THR A 44 5.94 20.70 -6.70
CA THR A 44 5.58 19.59 -5.79
C THR A 44 5.38 18.31 -6.60
N PRO A 45 6.10 17.21 -6.28
CA PRO A 45 6.01 15.99 -7.06
C PRO A 45 4.58 15.49 -7.00
N PRO A 46 4.05 14.95 -8.11
CA PRO A 46 2.78 14.26 -8.05
C PRO A 46 2.91 13.14 -7.00
N PRO A 47 1.91 12.98 -6.10
CA PRO A 47 1.95 11.91 -5.13
C PRO A 47 2.01 10.56 -5.85
N PRO A 48 2.70 9.56 -5.28
CA PRO A 48 2.74 8.23 -5.86
C PRO A 48 1.31 7.70 -6.01
N THR A 49 1.04 7.07 -7.16
CA THR A 49 -0.25 6.46 -7.46
C THR A 49 -0.30 5.04 -6.89
N LEU A 50 -1.50 4.48 -6.75
CA LEU A 50 -1.69 3.10 -6.31
C LEU A 50 -1.10 2.06 -7.28
N LEU A 51 -0.71 2.46 -8.49
CA LEU A 51 -0.18 1.56 -9.52
C LEU A 51 1.34 1.68 -9.69
N ASP A 52 1.97 2.65 -9.02
CA ASP A 52 3.42 2.86 -9.12
C ASP A 52 4.21 1.71 -8.47
N ASN A 53 3.58 1.02 -7.51
CA ASN A 53 4.10 -0.19 -6.91
C ASN A 53 3.10 -1.34 -7.02
N LEU A 54 3.46 -2.36 -7.81
CA LEU A 54 2.65 -3.56 -8.07
C LEU A 54 2.22 -4.29 -6.79
N PHE A 55 3.01 -4.24 -5.72
CA PHE A 55 2.70 -4.92 -4.47
C PHE A 55 1.52 -4.28 -3.72
N ILE A 56 1.29 -2.97 -3.86
CA ILE A 56 0.18 -2.26 -3.22
C ILE A 56 -1.18 -2.82 -3.69
N PRO A 57 -1.53 -2.81 -4.99
CA PRO A 57 -2.81 -3.31 -5.47
C PRO A 57 -2.87 -4.84 -5.37
N LEU A 58 -1.74 -5.55 -5.51
CA LEU A 58 -1.69 -7.00 -5.37
C LEU A 58 -2.06 -7.43 -3.93
N PHE A 59 -1.46 -6.82 -2.92
CA PHE A 59 -1.74 -7.14 -1.53
C PHE A 59 -3.16 -6.73 -1.13
N LEU A 60 -3.63 -5.59 -1.62
CA LEU A 60 -5.02 -5.18 -1.44
C LEU A 60 -5.99 -6.22 -2.02
N LEU A 61 -5.76 -6.67 -3.26
CA LEU A 61 -6.60 -7.64 -3.96
C LEU A 61 -6.58 -9.02 -3.29
N ILE A 62 -5.40 -9.52 -2.92
CA ILE A 62 -5.26 -10.78 -2.16
C ILE A 62 -5.99 -10.67 -0.82
N GLY A 63 -5.83 -9.57 -0.11
CA GLY A 63 -6.49 -9.33 1.17
C GLY A 63 -8.02 -9.36 1.06
N VAL A 64 -8.57 -8.68 0.06
CA VAL A 64 -10.02 -8.68 -0.23
C VAL A 64 -10.52 -10.09 -0.59
N ILE A 65 -9.79 -10.83 -1.43
CA ILE A 65 -10.15 -12.20 -1.82
C ILE A 65 -10.16 -13.13 -0.59
N LEU A 66 -9.15 -13.04 0.28
CA LEU A 66 -9.07 -13.87 1.48
C LEU A 66 -10.23 -13.60 2.44
N ILE A 67 -10.59 -12.34 2.63
CA ILE A 67 -11.76 -11.95 3.44
C ILE A 67 -13.04 -12.48 2.80
N TYR A 68 -13.23 -12.29 1.49
CA TYR A 68 -14.40 -12.78 0.75
C TYR A 68 -14.56 -14.31 0.85
N VAL A 69 -13.49 -15.07 0.62
CA VAL A 69 -13.48 -16.53 0.74
C VAL A 69 -13.78 -16.97 2.18
N SER A 70 -13.33 -16.20 3.18
CA SER A 70 -13.62 -16.49 4.58
C SER A 70 -15.10 -16.42 4.90
N PHE A 71 -15.83 -15.47 4.31
CA PHE A 71 -17.29 -15.36 4.48
C PHE A 71 -18.08 -16.41 3.69
N LYS A 72 -17.55 -16.89 2.56
CA LYS A 72 -18.20 -17.93 1.74
C LYS A 72 -18.14 -19.32 2.38
N LYS A 73 -17.16 -19.59 3.25
CA LYS A 73 -17.04 -20.85 4.02
C LYS A 73 -18.04 -20.96 5.18
N LYS A 74 -19.20 -20.31 5.07
CA LYS A 74 -20.31 -20.45 6.02
C LYS A 74 -20.93 -21.83 5.93
#